data_AF-A0A7X7S975-F1
#
_entry.id   AF-A0A7X7S975-F1
#
_cell.length_a   1.000
_cell.length_b   1.000
_cell.length_c   1.000
_cell.angle_alpha   90.00
_cell.angle_beta   90.00
_cell.angle_gamma   90.00
#
_symmetry.space_group_name_H-M   'P 1'
#
loop_
_entity.id
_entity.type
_entity.pdbx_description
1 polymer ?
#
loop_
_entity_poly.entity_id
_entity_poly.type
_entity_poly.pdbx_seq_one_letter_code
_entity_poly.pdbx_strand_id
1 'polypeptide(L)'
;MERYDINLNEVLEASPRQKKSRQRAKEISWLIVQDNDLKSHFLSKNSLSIKVMEQRYGVDRKFVDRHRKYIVANVLILINDYSYLKPYVIPDGR
;
A
#
# COMPACT_ATOMS: atom_id res chain seq x y z
N MET A 1 4.77 19.02 -8.00
CA MET A 1 4.61 18.14 -6.81
C MET A 1 3.18 18.25 -6.23
N GLU A 2 2.14 18.35 -7.07
CA GLU A 2 0.75 18.63 -6.63
C GLU A 2 -0.24 17.49 -6.95
N ARG A 3 0.20 16.42 -7.63
CA ARG A 3 -0.74 15.50 -8.29
C ARG A 3 -1.38 14.44 -7.39
N TYR A 4 -0.95 14.31 -6.14
CA TYR A 4 -1.44 13.25 -5.25
C TYR A 4 -1.83 13.69 -3.85
N ASP A 5 -1.64 14.97 -3.48
CA ASP A 5 -2.05 15.57 -2.19
C ASP A 5 -1.92 14.63 -0.98
N ILE A 6 -0.81 13.86 -0.92
CA ILE A 6 -0.59 12.91 0.16
C ILE A 6 0.04 13.70 1.29
N ASN A 7 -0.78 14.14 2.23
CA ASN A 7 -0.28 14.76 3.44
C ASN A 7 0.43 13.67 4.27
N LEU A 8 1.73 13.84 4.50
CA LEU A 8 2.54 12.90 5.29
C LEU A 8 1.92 12.64 6.68
N ASN A 9 1.25 13.65 7.26
CA ASN A 9 0.54 13.49 8.53
C ASN A 9 -0.64 12.53 8.41
N GLU A 10 -1.37 12.51 7.30
CA GLU A 10 -2.44 11.53 7.10
C GLU A 10 -1.92 10.10 7.00
N VAL A 11 -0.73 9.92 6.42
CA VAL A 11 -0.06 8.61 6.35
C VAL A 11 0.39 8.17 7.75
N LEU A 12 0.92 9.10 8.55
CA LEU A 12 1.32 8.85 9.94
C LEU A 12 0.11 8.49 10.82
N GLU A 13 -0.99 9.23 10.68
CA GLU A 13 -2.26 8.96 11.38
C GLU A 13 -2.88 7.62 10.97
N ALA A 14 -2.78 7.25 9.68
CA ALA A 14 -3.28 5.97 9.18
C ALA A 14 -2.36 4.78 9.52
N SER A 15 -1.16 5.03 10.05
CA SER A 15 -0.16 4.01 10.34
C SER A 15 -0.63 3.06 11.45
N PRO A 16 -0.66 1.74 11.22
CA PRO A 16 -1.02 0.79 12.26
C PRO A 16 -0.11 0.92 13.49
N ARG A 17 -0.70 0.98 14.69
CA ARG A 17 0.08 1.07 15.96
C ARG A 17 0.92 -0.19 16.24
N GLN A 18 0.45 -1.36 15.82
CA GLN A 18 1.13 -2.63 16.03
C GLN A 18 2.12 -2.94 14.92
N LYS A 19 3.35 -3.35 15.28
CA LYS A 19 4.41 -3.71 14.31
C LYS A 19 3.96 -4.78 13.32
N LYS A 20 3.26 -5.81 13.80
CA LYS A 20 2.72 -6.91 12.97
C LYS A 20 1.76 -6.41 11.88
N SER A 21 0.85 -5.51 12.23
CA SER A 21 -0.10 -4.93 11.27
C SER A 21 0.59 -3.98 10.28
N ARG A 22 1.60 -3.22 10.71
CA ARG A 22 2.41 -2.41 9.78
C ARG A 22 3.10 -3.30 8.76
N GLN A 23 3.78 -4.34 9.22
CA GLN A 23 4.49 -5.28 8.35
C GLN A 23 3.55 -5.94 7.35
N ARG A 24 2.40 -6.44 7.79
CA ARG A 24 1.40 -7.02 6.90
C ARG A 24 0.88 -6.03 5.87
N ALA A 25 0.66 -4.77 6.26
CA ALA A 25 0.23 -3.73 5.31
C ALA A 25 1.33 -3.37 4.29
N LYS A 26 2.60 -3.32 4.71
CA LYS A 26 3.75 -3.14 3.80
C LYS A 26 3.83 -4.29 2.80
N GLU A 27 3.69 -5.54 3.25
CA GLU A 27 3.72 -6.73 2.39
C GLU A 27 2.63 -6.68 1.32
N ILE A 28 1.40 -6.33 1.72
CA ILE A 28 0.27 -6.15 0.80
C ILE A 28 0.57 -5.03 -0.21
N SER A 29 1.12 -3.90 0.25
CA SER A 29 1.49 -2.77 -0.60
C SER A 29 2.55 -3.17 -1.62
N TRP A 30 3.55 -3.93 -1.19
CA TRP A 30 4.61 -4.41 -2.07
C TRP A 30 4.09 -5.39 -3.11
N LEU A 31 3.21 -6.30 -2.71
CA LEU A 31 2.53 -7.22 -3.61
C LEU A 31 1.75 -6.50 -4.72
N ILE A 32 1.04 -5.42 -4.39
CA ILE A 32 0.30 -4.61 -5.37
C ILE A 32 1.25 -3.99 -6.41
N VAL A 33 2.43 -3.56 -5.99
CA VAL A 33 3.42 -2.91 -6.88
C VAL A 33 4.14 -3.91 -7.77
N GLN A 34 4.30 -5.15 -7.30
CA GLN A 34 4.95 -6.24 -8.04
C GLN A 34 4.01 -6.91 -9.04
N ASP A 35 2.70 -6.94 -8.78
CA ASP A 35 1.70 -7.43 -9.73
C ASP A 35 1.35 -6.33 -10.74
N ASN A 36 1.75 -6.52 -12.00
CA ASN A 36 1.51 -5.55 -13.08
C ASN A 36 0.02 -5.29 -13.34
N ASP A 37 -0.86 -6.28 -13.17
CA ASP A 37 -2.31 -6.10 -13.33
C ASP A 37 -2.86 -5.21 -12.22
N LEU A 38 -2.50 -5.51 -10.97
CA LEU A 38 -2.94 -4.74 -9.80
C LEU A 38 -2.38 -3.32 -9.82
N LYS A 39 -1.10 -3.16 -10.18
CA LYS A 39 -0.45 -1.86 -10.34
C LYS A 39 -1.12 -1.03 -11.42
N SER A 40 -1.37 -1.60 -12.60
CA SER A 40 -2.02 -0.88 -13.71
C SER A 40 -3.47 -0.52 -13.37
N HIS A 41 -4.18 -1.41 -12.67
CA HIS A 41 -5.52 -1.14 -12.16
C HIS A 41 -5.53 0.00 -11.13
N PHE A 42 -4.57 -0.02 -10.20
CA PHE A 42 -4.41 1.03 -9.21
C PHE A 42 -4.11 2.38 -9.86
N LEU A 43 -3.19 2.43 -10.84
CA LEU A 43 -2.83 3.66 -11.55
C LEU A 43 -3.95 4.22 -12.43
N SER A 44 -4.79 3.36 -13.01
CA SER A 44 -5.90 3.80 -13.87
C SER A 44 -7.16 4.21 -13.11
N LYS A 45 -7.45 3.56 -11.97
CA LYS A 45 -8.72 3.77 -11.24
C LYS A 45 -8.55 4.39 -9.84
N ASN A 46 -7.32 4.60 -9.36
CA ASN A 46 -7.02 4.98 -7.97
C ASN A 46 -7.73 4.08 -6.94
N SER A 47 -8.01 2.82 -7.30
CA SER A 47 -8.77 1.88 -6.48
C SER A 47 -8.03 0.55 -6.33
N LEU A 48 -8.01 0.00 -5.11
CA LEU A 48 -7.50 -1.34 -4.86
C LEU A 48 -8.56 -2.36 -5.28
N SER A 49 -8.19 -3.29 -6.15
CA SER A 49 -9.07 -4.41 -6.54
C SER A 49 -9.03 -5.49 -5.45
N ILE A 50 -9.70 -5.24 -4.33
CA ILE A 50 -9.67 -6.11 -3.14
C ILE A 50 -10.15 -7.53 -3.49
N LYS A 51 -11.16 -7.65 -4.35
CA LYS A 51 -11.68 -8.95 -4.81
C LYS A 51 -10.60 -9.77 -5.52
N VAL A 52 -9.78 -9.15 -6.37
CA VAL A 52 -8.68 -9.82 -7.07
C VAL A 52 -7.59 -10.20 -6.08
N MET A 53 -7.27 -9.33 -5.13
CA MET A 53 -6.27 -9.61 -4.10
C MET A 53 -6.68 -10.79 -3.19
N GLU A 54 -7.94 -10.83 -2.77
CA GLU A 54 -8.51 -11.93 -1.99
C GLU A 54 -8.42 -13.26 -2.76
N GLN A 55 -8.82 -13.27 -4.04
CA GLN A 55 -8.81 -14.48 -4.86
C GLN A 55 -7.41 -14.96 -5.27
N ARG A 56 -6.51 -14.03 -5.62
CA ARG A 56 -5.17 -14.36 -6.16
C ARG A 56 -4.15 -14.59 -5.04
N TYR A 57 -4.31 -13.95 -3.89
CA TYR A 57 -3.30 -13.90 -2.84
C TYR A 57 -3.83 -14.20 -1.43
N GLY A 58 -5.12 -14.51 -1.27
CA GLY A 58 -5.70 -14.85 0.03
C GLY A 58 -5.67 -13.71 1.04
N VAL A 59 -5.68 -12.46 0.57
CA VAL A 59 -5.60 -11.29 1.45
C VAL A 59 -6.93 -11.10 2.19
N ASP A 60 -6.86 -10.86 3.48
CA ASP A 60 -8.04 -10.60 4.32
C ASP A 60 -8.65 -9.24 3.96
N ARG A 61 -9.83 -9.27 3.34
CA ARG A 61 -10.61 -8.09 2.96
C ARG A 61 -10.83 -7.12 4.13
N LYS A 62 -11.16 -7.63 5.32
CA LYS A 62 -11.41 -6.78 6.51
C LYS A 62 -10.15 -6.06 6.94
N PHE A 63 -8.97 -6.69 6.78
CA PHE A 63 -7.69 -6.08 7.07
C PHE A 63 -7.36 -4.96 6.07
N VAL A 64 -7.54 -5.22 4.77
CA VAL A 64 -7.27 -4.24 3.71
C VAL A 64 -8.20 -3.04 3.84
N ASP A 65 -9.50 -3.25 4.08
CA ASP A 65 -10.46 -2.16 4.26
C ASP A 65 -10.10 -1.29 5.48
N ARG A 66 -9.73 -1.91 6.61
CA ARG A 66 -9.34 -1.21 7.84
C ARG A 66 -8.07 -0.37 7.67
N HIS A 67 -7.12 -0.84 6.86
CA HIS A 67 -5.82 -0.20 6.66
C HIS A 67 -5.66 0.41 5.25
N ARG A 68 -6.77 0.65 4.55
CA ARG A 68 -6.79 1.04 3.14
C ARG A 68 -5.95 2.27 2.86
N LYS A 69 -6.12 3.34 3.66
CA LYS A 69 -5.37 4.59 3.50
C LYS A 69 -3.86 4.39 3.58
N TYR A 70 -3.42 3.59 4.56
CA TYR A 70 -2.00 3.29 4.75
C TYR A 70 -1.41 2.43 3.62
N ILE A 71 -2.16 1.42 3.16
CA ILE A 71 -1.75 0.57 2.03
C ILE A 71 -1.63 1.41 0.75
N VAL A 72 -2.63 2.25 0.46
CA VAL A 72 -2.62 3.16 -0.71
C VAL A 72 -1.42 4.11 -0.65
N ALA A 73 -1.15 4.71 0.51
CA ALA A 73 0.00 5.59 0.70
C ALA A 73 1.33 4.87 0.41
N ASN A 74 1.52 3.66 0.95
CA ASN A 74 2.71 2.86 0.70
C ASN A 74 2.86 2.51 -0.78
N VAL A 75 1.77 2.10 -1.45
CA VAL A 75 1.78 1.79 -2.89
C VAL A 75 2.20 3.03 -3.70
N LEU A 76 1.66 4.20 -3.39
CA LEU A 76 2.04 5.46 -4.05
C LEU A 76 3.50 5.81 -3.83
N ILE A 77 4.02 5.62 -2.60
CA ILE A 77 5.42 5.85 -2.28
C ILE A 77 6.34 4.93 -3.11
N LEU A 78 5.97 3.65 -3.20
CA LEU A 78 6.71 2.62 -3.92
C LEU A 78 6.67 2.83 -5.45
N ILE A 79 5.54 3.28 -6.02
CA ILE A 79 5.42 3.52 -7.47
C ILE A 79 6.13 4.80 -7.91
N ASN A 80 6.00 5.88 -7.15
CA ASN A 80 6.60 7.18 -7.50
C ASN A 80 8.11 7.25 -7.19
N ASP A 81 8.70 6.13 -6.79
CA ASP A 81 10.13 5.96 -6.59
C ASP A 81 10.76 6.98 -5.62
N TYR A 82 10.02 7.35 -4.57
CA TYR A 82 10.53 8.25 -3.53
C TYR A 82 11.65 7.56 -2.72
N SER A 83 12.88 7.69 -3.20
CA SER A 83 14.06 7.00 -2.66
C SER A 83 14.26 7.23 -1.16
N TYR A 84 13.89 8.40 -0.63
CA TYR A 84 13.96 8.72 0.79
C TYR A 84 12.92 7.99 1.65
N LEU A 85 11.76 7.66 1.09
CA LEU A 85 10.65 7.04 1.82
C LEU A 85 10.59 5.53 1.62
N LYS A 86 11.17 5.00 0.54
CA LYS A 86 11.26 3.56 0.25
C LYS A 86 11.70 2.72 1.46
N PRO A 87 12.79 3.04 2.20
CA PRO A 87 13.23 2.22 3.33
C PRO A 87 12.17 2.08 4.44
N TYR A 88 11.24 3.03 4.55
CA TYR A 88 10.20 3.03 5.58
C TYR A 88 8.98 2.19 5.20
N VAL A 89 8.76 1.92 3.92
CA VAL A 89 7.57 1.23 3.40
C VAL A 89 7.88 -0.14 2.81
N ILE A 90 9.15 -0.44 2.54
CA ILE A 90 9.59 -1.78 2.16
C ILE A 90 9.39 -2.73 3.36
N PRO A 91 8.81 -3.93 3.14
CA PRO A 91 8.68 -4.95 4.17
C PRO A 91 10.06 -5.38 4.72
N ASP A 92 10.16 -5.59 6.03
CA ASP A 92 11.40 -6.07 6.66
C ASP A 92 11.83 -7.43 6.02
N GLY A 93 13.11 -7.57 5.64
CA GLY A 93 13.68 -8.84 5.16
C GLY A 93 13.73 -9.05 3.64
N ARG A 94 13.70 -7.97 2.84
CA ARG A 94 13.90 -8.01 1.39
C ARG A 94 14.85 -6.93 0.90
#